data_AF-M0J3J2-F1
#
_entry.id   AF-M0J3J2-F1
#
_cell.length_a   1.000
_cell.length_b   1.000
_cell.length_c   1.000
_cell.angle_alpha   90.00
_cell.angle_beta   90.00
_cell.angle_gamma   90.00
#
_symmetry.space_group_name_H-M   'P 1'
#
loop_
_entity.id
_entity.type
_entity.pdbx_description
1 polymer ?
#
loop_
_entity_poly.entity_id
_entity_poly.type
_entity_poly.pdbx_seq_one_letter_code
_entity_poly.pdbx_strand_id
1 'polypeptide(L)' 'MESEPVAPIEMAADGDIMASVEEGPTDQFIVADVTRDDAYLTTPLADAASLPAWR' A
#
# COMPACT_ATOMS: atom_id res chain seq x y z
N MET A 1 -1.03 18.65 -23.75
CA MET A 1 -1.88 17.79 -22.92
C MET A 1 -1.90 18.46 -21.56
N GLU A 2 -3.03 19.02 -21.15
CA GLU A 2 -3.19 19.61 -19.81
C GLU A 2 -3.33 18.45 -18.82
N SER A 3 -2.46 18.38 -17.80
CA SER A 3 -2.61 17.40 -16.73
C SER A 3 -3.82 17.77 -15.90
N GLU A 4 -4.81 16.89 -15.86
CA GLU A 4 -5.92 17.00 -14.90
C GLU A 4 -5.36 17.03 -13.47
N PRO A 5 -5.82 17.97 -12.62
CA PRO A 5 -5.38 18.03 -11.24
C PRO A 5 -5.85 16.76 -10.53
N VAL A 6 -4.90 15.97 -10.02
CA VAL A 6 -5.21 14.80 -9.18
C VAL A 6 -6.03 15.29 -7.99
N ALA A 7 -7.27 14.83 -7.89
CA ALA A 7 -8.14 15.18 -6.77
C ALA A 7 -7.46 14.76 -5.46
N PRO A 8 -7.54 15.58 -4.39
CA PRO A 8 -7.03 15.20 -3.08
C PRO A 8 -7.65 13.87 -2.67
N ILE A 9 -6.80 12.89 -2.38
CA ILE A 9 -7.25 11.61 -1.84
C ILE A 9 -7.72 11.89 -0.41
N GLU A 10 -9.02 11.78 -0.15
CA GLU A 10 -9.51 11.70 1.22
C GLU A 10 -8.98 10.40 1.82
N MET A 11 -7.87 10.51 2.53
CA MET A 11 -7.39 9.44 3.40
C MET A 11 -8.44 9.27 4.50
N ALA A 12 -9.13 8.14 4.50
CA ALA A 12 -9.94 7.73 5.64
C ALA A 12 -9.01 7.69 6.86
N ALA A 13 -9.17 8.65 7.77
CA ALA A 13 -8.26 8.86 8.90
C ALA A 13 -8.30 7.70 9.92
N ASP A 14 -9.31 6.83 9.82
CA ASP A 14 -9.63 5.80 10.81
C ASP A 14 -9.49 4.36 10.25
N GLY A 15 -8.82 4.19 9.11
CA GLY A 15 -8.49 2.85 8.60
C GLY A 15 -7.44 2.18 9.48
N ASP A 16 -7.75 1.01 10.05
CA ASP A 16 -6.74 0.17 10.69
C ASP A 16 -5.99 -0.59 9.60
N ILE A 17 -4.74 -0.18 9.34
CA ILE A 17 -3.92 -0.70 8.26
C ILE A 17 -2.77 -1.52 8.85
N MET A 18 -2.62 -2.76 8.38
CA MET A 18 -1.50 -3.62 8.72
C MET A 18 -0.61 -3.85 7.49
N ALA A 19 0.71 -3.85 7.72
CA ALA A 19 1.69 -4.20 6.71
C ALA A 19 2.46 -5.47 7.11
N SER A 20 2.76 -6.32 6.13
CA SER A 20 3.38 -7.62 6.31
C SER A 20 4.34 -7.92 5.15
N VAL A 21 5.34 -8.77 5.41
CA VAL A 21 6.16 -9.40 4.37
C VAL A 21 5.90 -10.89 4.38
N GLU A 22 5.56 -11.44 3.21
CA GLU A 22 5.41 -12.88 3.01
C GLU A 22 6.61 -13.42 2.21
N GLU A 23 7.29 -14.42 2.76
CA GLU A 23 8.44 -15.07 2.14
C GLU A 23 7.99 -16.18 1.17
N GLY A 24 8.67 -16.29 0.02
CA GLY A 24 8.33 -17.30 -0.99
C GLY A 24 9.30 -17.32 -2.16
N PRO A 25 8.90 -17.84 -3.34
CA PRO A 25 9.70 -17.73 -4.57
C PRO A 25 10.01 -16.28 -4.95
N THR A 26 9.17 -15.34 -4.54
CA THR A 26 9.40 -13.90 -4.61
C THR A 26 8.75 -13.27 -3.39
N ASP A 27 9.56 -12.68 -2.51
CA ASP A 27 9.06 -12.02 -1.31
C ASP A 27 8.04 -10.93 -1.68
N GLN A 28 6.90 -10.93 -1.00
CA GLN A 28 5.81 -9.99 -1.24
C GLN A 28 5.67 -9.02 -0.07
N PHE A 29 5.45 -7.76 -0.39
CA PHE A 29 5.00 -6.76 0.57
C PHE A 29 3.48 -6.59 0.46
N ILE A 30 2.79 -6.73 1.58
CA ILE A 30 1.33 -6.72 1.66
C ILE A 30 0.90 -5.57 2.57
N VAL A 31 -0.04 -4.76 2.09
CA VAL A 31 -0.71 -3.72 2.89
C VAL A 31 -2.20 -4.02 2.88
N ALA A 32 -2.78 -4.28 4.05
CA ALA A 32 -4.18 -4.66 4.20
C ALA A 32 -4.90 -3.67 5.09
N ASP A 33 -6.10 -3.26 4.68
CA ASP A 33 -7.08 -2.68 5.57
C ASP A 33 -7.76 -3.82 6.33
N VAL A 34 -7.47 -3.95 7.62
CA VAL A 34 -7.96 -5.08 8.43
C VAL A 34 -9.43 -4.89 8.85
N THR A 35 -10.05 -3.77 8.50
CA THR A 35 -11.45 -3.49 8.80
C THR A 35 -12.41 -3.99 7.72
N ARG A 36 -11.89 -4.40 6.54
CA ARG A 36 -12.67 -4.81 5.38
C ARG A 36 -12.12 -6.09 4.78
N ASP A 37 -13.02 -7.01 4.46
CA ASP A 37 -12.66 -8.23 3.73
C ASP A 37 -12.14 -7.88 2.33
N ASP A 38 -11.15 -8.65 1.87
CA ASP A 38 -10.52 -8.55 0.55
C ASP A 38 -9.93 -7.16 0.20
N ALA A 39 -9.72 -6.30 1.20
CA ALA A 39 -9.17 -4.96 1.02
C ALA A 39 -7.65 -4.94 1.26
N TYR A 40 -6.87 -5.44 0.29
CA TYR A 40 -5.42 -5.47 0.39
C TYR A 40 -4.74 -5.16 -0.95
N LEU A 41 -3.49 -4.73 -0.86
CA LEU A 41 -2.58 -4.51 -1.98
C LEU A 41 -1.32 -5.34 -1.77
N THR A 42 -0.79 -5.90 -2.85
CA THR A 42 0.46 -6.67 -2.85
C THR A 42 1.41 -6.15 -3.92
N THR A 43 2.70 -6.15 -3.60
CA THR A 43 3.76 -5.84 -4.56
C THR A 43 4.98 -6.72 -4.24
N PRO A 44 5.82 -7.09 -5.22
CA PRO A 44 7.13 -7.65 -4.91
C PRO A 44 7.88 -6.73 -3.94
N LEU A 45 8.51 -7.30 -2.93
CA LEU A 45 9.23 -6.53 -1.90
C LEU A 45 10.34 -5.67 -2.50
N ALA A 46 10.97 -6.14 -3.59
CA ALA A 46 11.99 -5.41 -4.32
C ALA A 46 11.48 -4.11 -4.98
N ASP A 47 10.17 -4.05 -5.28
CA ASP A 47 9.52 -2.90 -5.90
C ASP A 47 8.88 -1.97 -4.84
N ALA A 48 8.77 -2.43 -3.59
CA ALA A 48 8.27 -1.62 -2.49
C ALA A 48 9.29 -0.53 -2.14
N ALA A 49 8.83 0.71 -2.01
CA ALA A 49 9.68 1.79 -1.49
C ALA A 49 10.17 1.45 -0.07
N SER A 50 11.40 1.83 0.26
CA SER A 50 11.90 1.67 1.63
C SER A 50 11.22 2.66 2.58
N LEU A 51 11.11 2.35 3.88
CA LEU A 51 10.47 3.24 4.87
C LEU A 51 10.99 4.70 4.85
N PRO A 52 12.30 4.98 4.67
CA PRO A 52 12.78 6.35 4.51
C PRO A 52 12.27 7.07 3.25
N ALA A 53 11.94 6.32 2.20
CA ALA A 53 11.42 6.84 0.93
C ALA A 53 9.91 7.09 0.95
N TRP A 54 9.21 6.76 2.04
CA TRP A 54 7.76 7.00 2.21
C TRP A 54 7.44 8.41 2.72
N ARG A 55 8.46 9.23 3.01
CA ARG A 55 8.29 10.61 3.49
C ARG A 55 7.86 11.58 2.39
#